data_AF-A0A7G1I952-F1
#
_entry.id   AF-A0A7G1I952-F1
#
_cell.length_a   1.000
_cell.length_b   1.000
_cell.length_c   1.000
_cell.angle_alpha   90.00
_cell.angle_beta   90.00
_cell.angle_gamma   90.00
#
_symmetry.space_group_name_H-M   'P 1'
#
loop_
_entity.id
_entity.type
_entity.pdbx_description
1 polymer ?
#
loop_
_entity_poly.entity_id
_entity_poly.type
_entity_poly.pdbx_seq_one_letter_code
_entity_poly.pdbx_strand_id
1 'polypeptide(L)'
;MYGGDSPQYQEAIRNMDYNLGRQLPTSMGGSGLLGAVADWEVANPTEQFSTLVVTDHGEIGPQNFSITHGFQSPRETATFLIFDPAFNDVRDGYINNSWQIVSTTPTIMDQFGIPPLPYMQGAPLTSANFDGTYVDPGPNLFSVLSADFAGQGYPDIATTLSLGSRTVAATIPYLVYSRYKTSSMRCPVSYSYPSHGSAPASTSRLTPPHRSGSGSPA
;
A
#
# COMPACT_ATOMS: atom_id res chain seq x y z
N MET A 1 7.76 2.49 -19.63
CA MET A 1 6.94 2.22 -18.43
C MET A 1 6.14 0.96 -18.74
N TYR A 2 5.98 0.04 -17.79
CA TYR A 2 5.35 -1.26 -18.04
C TYR A 2 3.89 -1.26 -17.54
N GLY A 3 3.00 -2.07 -18.14
CA GLY A 3 1.58 -2.20 -17.73
C GLY A 3 1.33 -3.40 -16.80
N GLY A 4 0.10 -3.57 -16.31
CA GLY A 4 -0.28 -4.58 -15.31
C GLY A 4 -0.10 -6.05 -15.75
N ASP A 5 -0.09 -6.31 -17.07
CA ASP A 5 0.14 -7.66 -17.61
C ASP A 5 1.63 -7.97 -17.84
N SER A 6 2.54 -7.10 -17.39
CA SER A 6 3.98 -7.25 -17.67
C SER A 6 4.72 -8.10 -16.63
N PRO A 7 5.85 -8.74 -17.02
CA PRO A 7 6.75 -9.40 -16.08
C PRO A 7 7.26 -8.44 -14.98
N GLN A 8 7.48 -7.17 -15.30
CA GLN A 8 7.96 -6.17 -14.34
C GLN A 8 6.89 -5.82 -13.30
N TYR A 9 5.61 -5.79 -13.68
CA TYR A 9 4.52 -5.64 -12.72
C TYR A 9 4.48 -6.85 -11.78
N GLN A 10 4.63 -8.06 -12.33
CA GLN A 10 4.71 -9.29 -11.53
C GLN A 10 5.88 -9.26 -10.53
N GLU A 11 7.07 -8.84 -10.95
CA GLU A 11 8.23 -8.68 -10.06
C GLU A 11 8.01 -7.59 -9.01
N ALA A 12 7.33 -6.49 -9.36
CA ALA A 12 6.99 -5.45 -8.40
C ALA A 12 6.06 -5.98 -7.29
N ILE A 13 5.07 -6.80 -7.63
CA ILE A 13 4.19 -7.45 -6.65
C ILE A 13 4.99 -8.42 -5.76
N ARG A 14 5.90 -9.23 -6.32
CA ARG A 14 6.77 -10.10 -5.53
C ARG A 14 7.67 -9.32 -4.56
N ASN A 15 8.21 -8.19 -5.01
CA ASN A 15 9.01 -7.31 -4.16
C ASN A 15 8.16 -6.65 -3.06
N MET A 16 6.93 -6.24 -3.38
CA MET A 16 5.99 -5.71 -2.38
C MET A 16 5.67 -6.78 -1.32
N ASP A 17 5.30 -7.99 -1.74
CA ASP A 17 5.04 -9.13 -0.86
C ASP A 17 6.24 -9.43 0.07
N TYR A 18 7.45 -9.43 -0.48
CA TYR A 18 8.67 -9.61 0.31
C TYR A 18 8.86 -8.53 1.39
N ASN A 19 8.60 -7.26 1.06
CA ASN A 19 8.77 -6.15 2.01
C ASN A 19 7.61 -6.07 3.03
N LEU A 20 6.40 -6.46 2.64
CA LEU A 20 5.23 -6.44 3.51
C LEU A 20 5.24 -7.63 4.47
N GLY A 21 5.30 -8.86 3.95
CA GLY A 21 4.69 -10.01 4.62
C GLY A 21 5.54 -11.25 4.80
N ARG A 22 6.86 -11.23 4.55
CA ARG A 22 7.65 -12.47 4.60
C ARG A 22 7.88 -12.97 6.04
N GLN A 23 6.87 -13.65 6.60
CA GLN A 23 6.98 -14.55 7.75
C GLN A 23 7.88 -15.73 7.37
N LEU A 24 9.15 -15.67 7.79
CA LEU A 24 9.98 -16.86 7.88
C LEU A 24 9.53 -17.67 9.11
N PRO A 25 9.69 -19.01 9.10
CA PRO A 25 9.37 -19.85 10.26
C PRO A 25 9.98 -19.26 11.53
N THR A 26 9.13 -19.00 12.51
CA THR A 26 9.43 -18.34 13.78
C THR A 26 10.50 -19.12 14.56
N SER A 27 11.75 -18.75 14.30
CA SER A 27 12.92 -18.98 15.17
C SER A 27 14.10 -18.06 14.84
N MET A 28 14.06 -17.27 13.75
CA MET A 28 15.19 -16.41 13.34
C MET A 28 14.80 -15.14 12.55
N GLY A 29 13.98 -14.26 13.14
CA GLY A 29 13.74 -12.89 12.63
C GLY A 29 12.79 -12.82 11.44
N GLY A 30 11.62 -12.21 11.63
CA GLY A 30 10.67 -11.96 10.55
C GLY A 30 11.27 -11.04 9.48
N SER A 31 11.08 -11.36 8.20
CA SER A 31 11.45 -10.45 7.11
C SER A 31 10.24 -9.61 6.68
N GLY A 32 10.42 -8.29 6.55
CA GLY A 32 9.36 -7.37 6.17
C GLY A 32 8.59 -6.77 7.36
N LEU A 33 7.63 -5.90 7.06
CA LEU A 33 6.92 -5.11 8.07
C LEU A 33 6.08 -5.98 9.03
N LEU A 34 5.28 -6.90 8.51
CA LEU A 34 4.41 -7.75 9.33
C LEU A 34 5.21 -8.76 10.17
N GLY A 35 6.41 -9.14 9.71
CA GLY A 35 7.35 -9.91 10.53
C GLY A 35 7.83 -9.14 11.76
N ALA A 36 8.13 -7.84 11.59
CA ALA A 36 8.53 -6.98 12.72
C ALA A 36 7.38 -6.73 13.70
N VAL A 37 6.14 -6.61 13.22
CA VAL A 37 4.93 -6.55 14.06
C VAL A 37 4.81 -7.84 14.89
N ALA A 38 4.88 -9.00 14.26
CA ALA A 38 4.81 -10.29 14.96
C ALA A 38 5.93 -10.45 16.01
N ASP A 39 7.17 -10.10 15.67
CA ASP A 39 8.31 -10.15 16.61
C ASP A 39 8.07 -9.23 17.82
N TRP A 40 7.46 -8.05 17.63
CA TRP A 40 7.09 -7.15 18.72
C TRP A 40 6.02 -7.76 19.63
N GLU A 41 4.95 -8.30 19.07
CA GLU A 41 3.83 -8.88 19.83
C GLU A 41 4.26 -10.11 20.63
N VAL A 42 5.20 -10.91 20.11
CA VAL A 42 5.83 -12.00 20.85
C VAL A 42 6.62 -11.49 22.05
N ALA A 43 7.38 -10.39 21.88
CA ALA A 43 8.18 -9.80 22.95
C ALA A 43 7.31 -9.02 23.96
N ASN A 44 6.15 -8.52 23.54
CA ASN A 44 5.24 -7.69 24.32
C ASN A 44 3.81 -8.29 24.26
N PRO A 45 3.55 -9.41 24.96
CA PRO A 45 2.31 -10.17 24.81
C PRO A 45 1.03 -9.45 25.27
N THR A 46 1.16 -8.26 25.87
CA THR A 46 0.05 -7.39 26.24
C THR A 46 -0.26 -6.32 25.19
N GLU A 47 0.50 -6.27 24.10
CA GLU A 47 0.35 -5.31 23.01
C GLU A 47 0.07 -6.06 21.70
N GLN A 48 -0.89 -5.57 20.93
CA GLN A 48 -1.17 -6.03 19.57
C GLN A 48 -1.49 -4.84 18.66
N PHE A 49 -1.18 -4.98 17.38
CA PHE A 49 -1.41 -3.96 16.36
C PHE A 49 -2.64 -4.28 15.53
N SER A 50 -3.54 -3.31 15.36
CA SER A 50 -4.53 -3.39 14.30
C SER A 50 -3.85 -3.06 12.96
N THR A 51 -3.80 -4.03 12.06
CA THR A 51 -3.17 -3.91 10.75
C THR A 51 -4.23 -3.73 9.67
N LEU A 52 -4.07 -2.69 8.84
CA LEU A 52 -4.92 -2.44 7.68
C LEU A 52 -4.04 -2.20 6.45
N VAL A 53 -4.15 -3.09 5.46
CA VAL A 53 -3.49 -2.97 4.16
C VAL A 53 -4.56 -2.69 3.12
N VAL A 54 -4.40 -1.64 2.31
CA VAL A 54 -5.41 -1.23 1.33
C VAL A 54 -4.73 -0.76 0.04
N THR A 55 -5.36 -1.07 -1.08
CA THR A 55 -5.04 -0.45 -2.37
C THR A 55 -6.02 0.68 -2.69
N ASP A 56 -5.57 1.70 -3.40
CA ASP A 56 -6.44 2.76 -3.89
C ASP A 56 -7.24 2.29 -5.11
N HIS A 57 -6.59 1.60 -6.05
CA HIS A 57 -7.17 1.06 -7.27
C HIS A 57 -6.33 -0.08 -7.85
N GLY A 58 -6.82 -0.69 -8.94
CA GLY A 58 -6.12 -1.70 -9.72
C GLY A 58 -5.35 -1.14 -10.92
N GLU A 59 -4.85 -2.00 -11.80
CA GLU A 59 -4.00 -1.64 -12.94
C GLU A 59 -4.53 -2.26 -14.24
N ILE A 60 -4.37 -1.53 -15.35
CA ILE A 60 -4.74 -2.02 -16.68
C ILE A 60 -3.60 -2.85 -17.30
N GLY A 61 -3.98 -3.84 -18.10
CA GLY A 61 -3.04 -4.78 -18.73
C GLY A 61 -2.03 -4.13 -19.69
N PRO A 62 -2.47 -3.58 -20.84
CA PRO A 62 -1.58 -2.89 -21.77
C PRO A 62 -1.31 -1.45 -21.36
N GLN A 63 -0.08 -0.99 -21.61
CA GLN A 63 0.29 0.40 -21.43
C GLN A 63 -0.45 1.29 -22.45
N ASN A 64 -1.42 2.08 -21.99
CA ASN A 64 -2.13 3.05 -22.83
C ASN A 64 -1.51 4.44 -22.71
N PHE A 65 -0.61 4.80 -23.63
CA PHE A 65 -0.14 6.19 -23.86
C PHE A 65 0.21 7.04 -22.61
N SER A 66 0.75 6.42 -21.55
CA SER A 66 1.06 7.05 -20.24
C SER A 66 -0.15 7.54 -19.43
N ILE A 67 -1.37 7.16 -19.80
CA ILE A 67 -2.60 7.32 -19.02
C ILE A 67 -3.04 5.91 -18.61
N THR A 68 -2.69 5.48 -17.40
CA THR A 68 -2.92 4.10 -16.94
C THR A 68 -4.17 3.93 -16.08
N HIS A 69 -4.70 5.02 -15.50
CA HIS A 69 -5.89 5.01 -14.63
C HIS A 69 -6.79 6.23 -14.87
N GLY A 70 -7.97 6.24 -14.23
CA GLY A 70 -9.01 7.27 -14.29
C GLY A 70 -10.26 6.89 -15.09
N PHE A 71 -10.32 5.71 -15.72
CA PHE A 71 -11.41 5.31 -16.62
C PHE A 71 -12.40 4.33 -15.98
N GLN A 72 -12.11 3.87 -14.76
CA GLN A 72 -12.94 2.97 -13.97
C GLN A 72 -13.27 1.66 -14.70
N SER A 73 -12.30 1.09 -15.43
CA SER A 73 -12.46 -0.27 -15.96
C SER A 73 -12.54 -1.28 -14.81
N PRO A 74 -13.14 -2.47 -14.98
CA PRO A 74 -13.19 -3.50 -13.93
C PRO A 74 -11.83 -3.80 -13.31
N ARG A 75 -10.78 -3.90 -14.14
CA ARG A 75 -9.40 -4.16 -13.66
C ARG A 75 -8.80 -2.96 -12.91
N GLU A 76 -9.28 -1.76 -13.15
CA GLU A 76 -8.86 -0.53 -12.50
C GLU A 76 -9.65 -0.27 -11.20
N THR A 77 -10.94 -0.63 -11.16
CA THR A 77 -11.74 -0.51 -9.92
C THR A 77 -11.53 -1.68 -8.97
N ALA A 78 -10.88 -2.74 -9.43
CA ALA A 78 -10.45 -3.86 -8.60
C ALA A 78 -9.45 -3.37 -7.55
N THR A 79 -9.90 -3.31 -6.31
CA THR A 79 -9.09 -2.97 -5.13
C THR A 79 -9.33 -4.02 -4.05
N PHE A 80 -8.41 -4.16 -3.11
CA PHE A 80 -8.57 -5.00 -1.94
C PHE A 80 -8.22 -4.25 -0.65
N LEU A 81 -8.73 -4.79 0.44
CA LEU A 81 -8.35 -4.41 1.79
C LEU A 81 -8.17 -5.69 2.62
N ILE A 82 -7.09 -5.75 3.39
CA ILE A 82 -6.84 -6.76 4.42
C ILE A 82 -6.89 -6.03 5.75
N PHE A 83 -7.70 -6.52 6.68
CA PHE A 83 -7.83 -5.95 8.00
C PHE A 83 -7.74 -7.04 9.06
N ASP A 84 -6.81 -6.83 9.97
CA ASP A 84 -6.52 -7.67 11.12
C ASP A 84 -6.65 -6.78 12.38
N PRO A 85 -7.78 -6.84 13.10
CA PRO A 85 -7.99 -6.05 14.30
C PRO A 85 -7.25 -6.64 15.51
N ALA A 86 -6.54 -5.78 16.25
CA ALA A 86 -5.87 -6.19 17.48
C ALA A 86 -6.81 -6.94 18.43
N PHE A 87 -6.32 -8.06 18.96
CA PHE A 87 -6.95 -8.95 19.93
C PHE A 87 -8.24 -9.63 19.45
N ASN A 88 -8.49 -9.69 18.14
CA ASN A 88 -9.71 -10.28 17.60
C ASN A 88 -9.49 -11.12 16.33
N ASP A 89 -9.27 -12.42 16.56
CA ASP A 89 -8.95 -13.40 15.51
C ASP A 89 -10.21 -14.13 14.99
N VAL A 90 -11.43 -13.69 15.36
CA VAL A 90 -12.68 -14.43 15.10
C VAL A 90 -12.94 -14.63 13.60
N ARG A 91 -12.42 -13.74 12.75
CA ARG A 91 -12.66 -13.72 11.30
C ARG A 91 -11.36 -13.88 10.50
N ASP A 92 -10.32 -14.44 11.09
CA ASP A 92 -9.07 -14.73 10.38
C ASP A 92 -9.31 -15.64 9.18
N GLY A 93 -8.82 -15.21 8.02
CA GLY A 93 -8.99 -15.93 6.75
C GLY A 93 -10.35 -15.76 6.07
N TYR A 94 -11.30 -15.03 6.67
CA TYR A 94 -12.59 -14.74 6.03
C TYR A 94 -12.45 -13.64 4.96
N ILE A 95 -13.33 -13.68 3.97
CA ILE A 95 -13.48 -12.64 2.94
C ILE A 95 -14.81 -11.88 3.10
N ASN A 96 -14.86 -10.64 2.60
CA ASN A 96 -16.07 -9.84 2.58
C ASN A 96 -16.14 -8.95 1.33
N ASN A 97 -16.97 -9.35 0.36
CA ASN A 97 -17.15 -8.61 -0.90
C ASN A 97 -18.21 -7.49 -0.82
N SER A 98 -18.87 -7.33 0.33
CA SER A 98 -19.82 -6.24 0.55
C SER A 98 -19.13 -4.94 0.99
N TRP A 99 -17.83 -5.00 1.28
CA TRP A 99 -17.03 -3.81 1.57
C TRP A 99 -16.90 -2.90 0.35
N GLN A 100 -16.74 -1.60 0.62
CA GLN A 100 -16.37 -0.60 -0.37
C GLN A 100 -15.24 0.26 0.19
N ILE A 101 -14.40 0.84 -0.67
CA ILE A 101 -13.24 1.65 -0.24
C ILE A 101 -13.59 2.82 0.69
N VAL A 102 -14.82 3.33 0.61
CA VAL A 102 -15.33 4.37 1.53
C VAL A 102 -15.42 3.91 2.98
N SER A 103 -15.50 2.60 3.24
CA SER A 103 -15.49 2.01 4.58
C SER A 103 -14.12 2.02 5.26
N THR A 104 -13.03 2.31 4.53
CA THR A 104 -11.67 2.34 5.09
C THR A 104 -11.54 3.39 6.21
N THR A 105 -11.96 4.63 5.95
CA THR A 105 -11.85 5.71 6.95
C THR A 105 -12.76 5.47 8.18
N PRO A 106 -14.05 5.11 8.03
CA PRO A 106 -14.87 4.70 9.16
C PRO A 106 -14.24 3.57 9.98
N THR A 107 -13.62 2.57 9.34
CA THR A 107 -12.94 1.47 10.04
C THR A 107 -11.78 1.97 10.90
N ILE A 108 -10.94 2.85 10.37
CA ILE A 108 -9.83 3.44 11.13
C ILE A 108 -10.39 4.26 12.31
N MET A 109 -11.41 5.09 12.08
CA MET A 109 -12.00 5.90 13.13
C MET A 109 -12.61 5.06 14.26
N ASP A 110 -13.28 3.96 13.91
CA ASP A 110 -13.84 3.00 14.86
C ASP A 110 -12.77 2.40 15.76
N GLN A 111 -11.59 2.04 15.21
CA GLN A 111 -10.45 1.54 16.00
C GLN A 111 -9.93 2.55 17.02
N PHE A 112 -10.10 3.85 16.78
CA PHE A 112 -9.75 4.91 17.71
C PHE A 112 -10.92 5.38 18.59
N GLY A 113 -12.10 4.75 18.49
CA GLY A 113 -13.30 5.17 19.22
C GLY A 113 -13.84 6.54 18.79
N ILE A 114 -13.53 6.96 17.55
CA ILE A 114 -13.97 8.25 17.00
C ILE A 114 -15.26 8.02 16.20
N PRO A 115 -16.37 8.72 16.52
CA PRO A 115 -17.60 8.61 15.75
C PRO A 115 -17.40 9.08 14.29
N PRO A 116 -17.91 8.36 13.29
CA PRO A 116 -17.82 8.79 11.89
C PRO A 116 -18.56 10.11 11.67
N LEU A 117 -18.04 10.94 10.76
CA LEU A 117 -18.66 12.22 10.44
C LEU A 117 -19.94 12.02 9.60
N PRO A 118 -20.97 12.88 9.71
CA PRO A 118 -22.27 12.67 9.04
C PRO A 118 -22.22 12.57 7.51
N TYR A 119 -21.15 13.07 6.88
CA TYR A 119 -20.97 13.02 5.43
C TYR A 119 -20.21 11.79 4.95
N MET A 120 -19.61 11.00 5.85
CA MET A 120 -18.87 9.80 5.47
C MET A 120 -19.84 8.74 4.96
N GLN A 121 -19.49 8.17 3.82
CA GLN A 121 -20.16 7.01 3.26
C GLN A 121 -19.48 5.72 3.75
N GLY A 122 -20.23 4.63 3.76
CA GLY A 122 -19.76 3.34 4.26
C GLY A 122 -19.89 3.20 5.78
N ALA A 123 -19.65 1.99 6.25
CA ALA A 123 -19.68 1.62 7.66
C ALA A 123 -18.33 0.98 8.03
N PRO A 124 -17.89 1.04 9.30
CA PRO A 124 -16.68 0.35 9.70
C PRO A 124 -16.85 -1.17 9.52
N LEU A 125 -15.78 -1.86 9.15
CA LEU A 125 -15.79 -3.32 8.91
C LEU A 125 -16.21 -4.14 10.14
N THR A 126 -16.02 -3.58 11.33
CA THR A 126 -16.43 -4.11 12.63
C THR A 126 -17.92 -3.90 12.92
N SER A 127 -18.66 -3.14 12.11
CA SER A 127 -20.09 -2.89 12.33
C SER A 127 -20.97 -4.09 12.01
N ALA A 128 -22.11 -4.16 12.70
CA ALA A 128 -23.14 -5.18 12.47
C ALA A 128 -23.70 -5.20 11.03
N ASN A 129 -23.49 -4.13 10.25
CA ASN A 129 -23.88 -4.07 8.83
C ASN A 129 -23.21 -5.18 8.01
N PHE A 130 -22.09 -5.73 8.47
CA PHE A 130 -21.33 -6.76 7.78
C PHE A 130 -21.45 -8.16 8.42
N ASP A 131 -22.21 -8.34 9.51
CA ASP A 131 -22.24 -9.63 10.23
C ASP A 131 -22.69 -10.83 9.39
N GLY A 132 -23.50 -10.59 8.34
CA GLY A 132 -23.95 -11.61 7.41
C GLY A 132 -23.16 -11.68 6.10
N THR A 133 -22.09 -10.90 5.93
CA THR A 133 -21.38 -10.76 4.65
C THR A 133 -19.99 -11.41 4.64
N TYR A 134 -19.50 -11.83 5.80
CA TYR A 134 -18.23 -12.56 5.90
C TYR A 134 -18.42 -14.04 5.52
N VAL A 135 -17.52 -14.53 4.67
CA VAL A 135 -17.53 -15.91 4.20
C VAL A 135 -16.15 -16.52 4.43
N ASP A 136 -16.10 -17.72 4.98
CA ASP A 136 -14.87 -18.53 5.00
C ASP A 136 -14.70 -19.19 3.62
N PRO A 137 -13.69 -18.78 2.83
CA PRO A 137 -13.45 -19.38 1.52
C PRO A 137 -12.79 -20.76 1.61
N GLY A 138 -12.34 -21.18 2.80
CA GLY A 138 -11.58 -22.39 3.03
C GLY A 138 -10.38 -22.51 2.09
N PRO A 139 -10.11 -23.70 1.52
CA PRO A 139 -8.99 -23.90 0.60
C PRO A 139 -9.19 -23.25 -0.78
N ASN A 140 -10.35 -22.63 -1.05
CA ASN A 140 -10.73 -22.15 -2.38
C ASN A 140 -10.54 -20.65 -2.58
N LEU A 141 -9.82 -19.94 -1.69
CA LEU A 141 -9.63 -18.49 -1.71
C LEU A 141 -9.35 -17.93 -3.11
N PHE A 142 -8.37 -18.49 -3.83
CA PHE A 142 -8.02 -18.02 -5.17
C PHE A 142 -9.19 -18.12 -6.16
N SER A 143 -9.96 -19.21 -6.10
CA SER A 143 -11.11 -19.41 -6.99
C SER A 143 -12.23 -18.44 -6.67
N VAL A 144 -12.49 -18.18 -5.39
CA VAL A 144 -13.55 -17.25 -4.96
C VAL A 144 -13.20 -15.83 -5.39
N LEU A 145 -11.99 -15.36 -5.06
CA LEU A 145 -11.53 -14.03 -5.47
C LEU A 145 -11.52 -13.86 -6.99
N SER A 146 -11.09 -14.87 -7.74
CA SER A 146 -11.10 -14.82 -9.21
C SER A 146 -12.51 -14.69 -9.77
N ALA A 147 -13.50 -15.37 -9.16
CA ALA A 147 -14.89 -15.26 -9.57
C ALA A 147 -15.47 -13.87 -9.24
N ASP A 148 -15.12 -13.30 -8.08
CA ASP A 148 -15.56 -11.96 -7.68
C ASP A 148 -15.05 -10.89 -8.65
N PHE A 149 -13.77 -10.96 -9.03
CA PHE A 149 -13.20 -10.04 -10.03
C PHE A 149 -13.82 -10.24 -11.42
N ALA A 150 -14.11 -11.48 -11.82
CA ALA A 150 -14.77 -11.77 -13.09
C ALA A 150 -16.22 -11.24 -13.16
N GLY A 151 -16.87 -11.06 -12.02
CA GLY A 151 -18.22 -10.49 -11.91
C GLY A 151 -18.27 -8.97 -12.04
N GLN A 152 -17.13 -8.27 -12.02
CA GLN A 152 -17.11 -6.80 -12.09
C GLN A 152 -17.38 -6.30 -13.52
N GLY A 153 -18.39 -5.43 -13.64
CA GLY A 153 -18.81 -4.83 -14.91
C GLY A 153 -18.18 -3.46 -15.17
N TYR A 154 -18.14 -3.07 -16.45
CA TYR A 154 -17.80 -1.70 -16.81
C TYR A 154 -18.86 -0.71 -16.32
N PRO A 155 -18.48 0.54 -16.00
CA PRO A 155 -19.45 1.60 -15.74
C PRO A 155 -20.39 1.79 -16.93
N ASP A 156 -21.58 2.30 -16.66
CA ASP A 156 -22.52 2.66 -17.72
C ASP A 156 -21.93 3.72 -18.66
N ILE A 157 -22.55 3.90 -19.83
CA ILE A 157 -22.02 4.78 -20.87
C ILE A 157 -21.97 6.25 -20.45
N ALA A 158 -22.93 6.72 -19.64
CA ALA A 158 -22.94 8.11 -19.19
C ALA A 158 -21.81 8.35 -18.19
N THR A 159 -21.60 7.40 -17.27
CA THR A 159 -20.46 7.40 -16.35
C THR A 159 -19.13 7.35 -17.11
N THR A 160 -19.01 6.48 -18.11
CA THR A 160 -17.81 6.35 -18.96
C THR A 160 -17.46 7.67 -19.66
N LEU A 161 -18.45 8.36 -20.24
CA LEU A 161 -18.23 9.66 -20.90
C LEU A 161 -17.81 10.76 -19.92
N SER A 162 -18.44 10.79 -18.74
CA SER A 162 -18.09 11.73 -17.67
C SER A 162 -16.64 11.52 -17.21
N LEU A 163 -16.25 10.27 -16.96
CA LEU A 163 -14.88 9.90 -16.58
C LEU A 163 -13.88 10.25 -17.68
N GLY A 164 -14.19 9.92 -18.94
CA GLY A 164 -13.37 10.31 -20.09
C GLY A 164 -13.16 11.82 -20.17
N SER A 165 -14.20 12.62 -19.92
CA SER A 165 -14.09 14.08 -19.93
C SER A 165 -13.19 14.62 -18.81
N ARG A 166 -13.25 14.02 -17.61
CA ARG A 166 -12.37 14.36 -16.47
C ARG A 166 -10.93 14.02 -16.78
N THR A 167 -10.68 12.85 -17.36
CA THR A 167 -9.33 12.46 -17.76
C THR A 167 -8.76 13.42 -18.81
N VAL A 168 -9.54 13.77 -19.85
CA VAL A 168 -9.12 14.78 -20.84
C VAL A 168 -8.81 16.12 -20.18
N ALA A 169 -9.68 16.60 -19.28
CA ALA A 169 -9.51 17.86 -18.58
C ALA A 169 -8.30 17.86 -17.62
N ALA A 170 -7.97 16.72 -17.01
CA ALA A 170 -6.79 16.59 -16.15
C ALA A 170 -5.49 16.41 -16.96
N THR A 171 -5.54 15.66 -18.06
CA THR A 171 -4.35 15.30 -18.85
C THR A 171 -3.89 16.42 -19.80
N ILE A 172 -4.80 17.14 -20.46
CA ILE A 172 -4.42 18.20 -21.41
C ILE A 172 -3.57 19.29 -20.73
N PRO A 173 -3.97 19.88 -19.58
CA PRO A 173 -3.15 20.87 -18.90
C PRO A 173 -1.78 20.30 -18.49
N TYR A 174 -1.72 19.06 -18.02
CA TYR A 174 -0.47 18.43 -17.60
C TYR A 174 0.50 18.21 -18.78
N LEU A 175 0.02 17.72 -19.93
CA LEU A 175 0.85 17.54 -21.13
C LEU A 175 1.25 18.86 -21.77
N VAL A 176 0.37 19.87 -21.75
CA VAL A 176 0.66 21.20 -22.27
C VAL A 176 1.68 21.92 -21.37
N TYR A 177 1.51 21.89 -20.04
CA TYR A 177 2.40 22.59 -19.10
C TYR A 177 3.77 21.91 -18.96
N SER A 178 3.82 20.57 -18.98
CA SER A 178 5.09 19.84 -18.98
C SER A 178 5.95 20.16 -20.20
N ARG A 179 5.34 20.36 -21.38
CA ARG A 179 6.04 20.78 -22.61
C ARG A 179 6.67 22.18 -22.47
N TYR A 180 6.05 23.11 -21.75
CA TYR A 180 6.62 24.43 -21.52
C TYR A 180 7.79 24.41 -20.53
N LYS A 181 7.75 23.56 -19.49
CA LYS A 181 8.80 23.48 -18.47
C LYS A 181 10.11 22.87 -19.02
N THR A 182 10.03 21.94 -19.97
CA THR A 182 11.23 21.35 -20.62
C THR A 182 11.86 22.27 -21.66
N SER A 183 11.09 23.19 -22.24
CA SER A 183 11.58 24.15 -23.24
C SER A 183 12.22 25.41 -22.63
N SER A 184 11.92 25.75 -21.37
CA SER A 184 12.47 26.94 -20.69
C SER A 184 13.78 26.69 -19.91
N MET A 185 14.32 25.47 -19.91
CA MET A 185 15.55 25.12 -19.20
C MET A 185 16.69 24.74 -20.17
N ARG A 186 16.92 25.59 -21.18
CA ARG A 186 18.19 25.65 -21.93
C ARG A 186 18.88 26.98 -21.61
N CYS A 187 19.47 27.07 -20.44
CA CYS A 187 20.56 28.01 -20.18
C CYS A 187 21.83 27.15 -19.98
N PRO A 188 22.88 27.28 -20.80
CA PRO A 188 24.06 26.46 -20.65
C PRO A 188 24.87 27.00 -19.48
N VAL A 189 24.74 26.36 -18.30
CA VAL A 189 25.74 26.53 -17.25
C VAL A 189 26.76 25.42 -17.45
N SER A 190 27.87 25.76 -18.10
CA SER A 190 29.05 24.90 -18.17
C SER A 190 29.62 24.73 -16.76
N TYR A 191 29.52 23.52 -16.21
CA TYR A 191 30.22 23.15 -14.98
C TYR A 191 31.46 22.33 -15.37
N SER A 192 32.64 22.95 -15.29
CA SER A 192 33.91 22.24 -15.37
C SER A 192 34.16 21.53 -14.04
N TYR A 193 34.28 20.20 -14.06
CA TYR A 193 34.74 19.43 -12.91
C TYR A 193 36.28 19.54 -12.80
N PRO A 194 36.86 19.87 -11.63
CA PRO A 194 38.27 19.61 -11.40
C PRO A 194 38.48 18.13 -11.12
N SER A 195 39.46 17.53 -11.80
CA SER A 195 39.93 16.17 -11.60
C SER A 195 40.46 15.98 -10.18
N HIS A 196 39.90 15.02 -9.43
CA HIS A 196 40.47 14.60 -8.14
C HIS A 196 41.77 13.83 -8.36
N GLY A 197 42.88 14.44 -7.93
CA GLY A 197 44.15 13.78 -7.72
C GLY A 197 44.16 12.97 -6.42
N SER A 198 44.77 11.81 -6.49
CA SER A 198 44.99 10.84 -5.41
C SER A 198 45.98 11.36 -4.35
N ALA A 199 45.66 11.22 -3.06
CA ALA A 199 46.63 11.19 -1.93
C ALA A 199 45.95 10.69 -0.63
N PRO A 200 46.68 10.24 0.42
CA PRO A 200 46.53 8.90 0.97
C PRO A 200 45.82 8.81 2.34
N ALA A 201 45.48 7.57 2.72
CA ALA A 201 44.83 7.18 3.96
C ALA A 201 45.62 7.57 5.22
N SER A 202 44.93 8.17 6.20
CA SER A 202 45.39 8.28 7.58
C SER A 202 44.41 7.56 8.51
N THR A 203 44.93 6.55 9.20
CA THR A 203 44.23 5.70 10.16
C THR A 203 44.01 6.44 11.48
N SER A 204 42.77 6.47 11.99
CA SER A 204 42.51 6.67 13.41
C SER A 204 41.49 5.64 13.91
N ARG A 205 41.94 4.80 14.85
CA ARG A 205 41.16 3.81 15.59
C ARG A 205 40.22 4.54 16.56
N LEU A 206 38.95 4.16 16.55
CA LEU A 206 38.00 4.45 17.62
C LEU A 206 38.00 3.29 18.62
N THR A 207 38.34 3.58 19.88
CA THR A 207 38.19 2.70 21.04
C THR A 207 36.78 2.80 21.63
N PRO A 208 36.21 1.71 22.18
CA PRO A 208 34.86 1.70 22.76
C PRO A 208 34.84 2.19 24.23
N PRO A 209 33.70 2.72 24.73
CA PRO A 209 33.61 3.19 26.11
C PRO A 209 33.36 2.05 27.11
N HIS A 210 34.04 2.18 28.26
CA HIS A 210 34.07 1.25 29.38
C HIS A 210 32.92 1.52 30.37
N ARG A 211 32.34 0.45 30.91
CA ARG A 211 31.38 0.41 32.02
C ARG A 211 32.11 0.68 33.35
N SER A 212 31.54 1.47 34.26
CA SER A 212 31.82 1.35 35.70
C SER A 212 30.60 1.77 36.52
N GLY A 213 30.34 1.04 37.60
CA GLY A 213 29.26 1.32 38.54
C GLY A 213 29.78 1.57 39.95
N SER A 214 28.80 1.73 40.84
CA SER A 214 28.84 1.78 42.32
C SER A 214 29.06 3.13 43.02
N GLY A 215 28.14 3.46 43.94
CA GLY A 215 28.30 4.49 44.96
C GLY A 215 26.99 5.10 45.52
N SER A 216 26.31 4.42 46.45
CA SER A 216 25.61 5.06 47.60
C SER A 216 26.62 5.18 48.75
N PRO A 217 26.47 6.00 49.84
CA PRO A 217 25.21 6.50 50.45
C PRO A 217 25.23 7.97 50.98
N ALA A 218 24.05 8.48 51.37
CA ALA A 218 23.77 9.23 52.61
C ALA A 218 22.26 9.50 52.70
#